data_AF-A0A8V8TM11-F1
#
_entry.id   AF-A0A8V8TM11-F1
#
_cell.length_a   1.000
_cell.length_b   1.000
_cell.length_c   1.000
_cell.angle_alpha   90.00
_cell.angle_beta   90.00
_cell.angle_gamma   90.00
#
_symmetry.space_group_name_H-M   'P 1'
#
loop_
_entity.id
_entity.type
_entity.pdbx_description
1 polymer ?
#
loop_
_entity_poly.entity_id
_entity_poly.type
_entity_poly.pdbx_seq_one_letter_code
_entity_poly.pdbx_strand_id
1 'polypeptide(L)'
;MLTLQTWLVQALFIFLTTESTGELLDPCGYISPESPVVQLHSNFTAVCVLKEKCMDYFHVNANYIVWKTNHFTIPKEQYTIINRTASSVTFTDIASLNIQLTCNILTFGQLEQNVYGITIISG
;
A
#
# COMPACT_ATOMS: atom_id res chain seq x y z
N MET A 1 -4.01 -55.03 -9.93
CA MET A 1 -3.72 -54.50 -8.58
C MET A 1 -2.71 -53.36 -8.61
N LEU A 2 -1.54 -53.53 -9.23
CA LEU A 2 -0.48 -52.49 -9.30
C LEU A 2 -0.88 -51.19 -10.03
N THR A 3 -1.67 -51.27 -11.11
CA THR A 3 -2.09 -50.11 -11.92
C THR A 3 -3.08 -49.21 -11.18
N LEU A 4 -4.05 -49.77 -10.46
CA LEU A 4 -5.02 -49.00 -9.68
C LEU A 4 -4.36 -48.21 -8.55
N GLN A 5 -3.35 -48.80 -7.91
CA GLN A 5 -2.57 -48.18 -6.85
C GLN A 5 -1.73 -47.01 -7.36
N THR A 6 -1.18 -47.10 -8.58
CA THR A 6 -0.43 -45.99 -9.20
C THR A 6 -1.34 -44.80 -9.53
N TRP A 7 -2.54 -45.06 -10.06
CA TRP A 7 -3.53 -44.02 -10.35
C TRP A 7 -4.03 -43.31 -9.09
N LEU A 8 -4.26 -44.05 -7.99
CA LEU A 8 -4.64 -43.48 -6.70
C LEU A 8 -3.55 -42.55 -6.13
N VAL A 9 -2.28 -42.96 -6.24
CA VAL A 9 -1.15 -42.15 -5.77
C VAL A 9 -1.00 -40.88 -6.62
N GLN A 10 -1.17 -40.98 -7.94
CA GLN A 10 -1.12 -39.82 -8.84
C GLN A 10 -2.27 -38.84 -8.57
N ALA A 11 -3.50 -39.33 -8.39
CA ALA A 11 -4.64 -38.49 -8.05
C ALA A 11 -4.45 -37.79 -6.70
N LEU A 12 -3.97 -38.52 -5.68
CA LEU A 12 -3.68 -37.96 -4.36
C LEU A 12 -2.61 -36.86 -4.42
N PHE A 13 -1.57 -37.05 -5.23
CA PHE A 13 -0.53 -36.04 -5.44
C PHE A 13 -1.09 -34.76 -6.08
N ILE A 14 -1.98 -34.89 -7.06
CA ILE A 14 -2.62 -33.74 -7.72
C ILE A 14 -3.48 -32.97 -6.71
N PHE A 15 -4.32 -33.67 -5.93
CA PHE A 15 -5.16 -33.04 -4.89
C PHE A 15 -4.34 -32.33 -3.80
N LEU A 16 -3.20 -32.89 -3.38
CA LEU A 16 -2.31 -32.26 -2.41
C LEU A 16 -1.62 -30.99 -2.95
N THR A 17 -1.48 -30.85 -4.28
CA THR A 17 -0.86 -29.66 -4.91
C THR A 17 -1.85 -28.57 -5.31
N THR A 18 -3.16 -28.84 -5.31
CA THR A 18 -4.19 -27.88 -5.75
C THR A 18 -4.60 -26.83 -4.71
N GLU A 19 -4.07 -26.88 -3.47
CA GLU A 19 -4.40 -25.91 -2.41
C GLU A 19 -3.40 -24.73 -2.32
N SER A 20 -2.79 -24.31 -3.42
CA SER A 20 -2.10 -23.01 -3.47
C SER A 20 -2.99 -21.94 -4.10
N THR A 21 -4.19 -21.72 -3.57
CA THR A 21 -4.86 -20.43 -3.76
C THR A 21 -4.06 -19.40 -2.98
N GLY A 22 -3.15 -18.71 -3.65
CA GLY A 22 -2.46 -17.56 -3.07
C GLY A 22 -3.51 -16.57 -2.58
N GLU A 23 -3.65 -16.41 -1.27
CA GLU A 23 -4.45 -15.32 -0.72
C GLU A 23 -3.84 -14.02 -1.24
N LEU A 24 -4.60 -13.31 -2.09
CA LEU A 24 -4.26 -11.94 -2.46
C LEU A 24 -4.27 -11.13 -1.16
N LEU A 25 -3.09 -10.76 -0.66
CA LEU A 25 -2.96 -10.00 0.58
C LEU A 25 -3.78 -8.72 0.46
N ASP A 26 -4.81 -8.60 1.31
CA ASP A 26 -5.65 -7.41 1.37
C ASP A 26 -4.81 -6.25 1.91
N PRO A 27 -4.55 -5.18 1.12
CA PRO A 27 -3.64 -4.12 1.56
C PRO A 27 -4.24 -3.36 2.73
N CYS A 28 -3.40 -2.93 3.68
CA CYS A 28 -3.79 -2.18 4.87
C CYS A 28 -4.54 -0.87 4.55
N GLY A 29 -4.30 -0.30 3.37
CA GLY A 29 -4.89 0.93 2.89
C GLY A 29 -4.58 1.13 1.42
N TYR A 30 -4.93 2.28 0.88
CA TYR A 30 -4.64 2.66 -0.50
C TYR A 30 -4.35 4.16 -0.59
N ILE A 31 -3.75 4.59 -1.71
CA ILE A 31 -3.54 5.99 -2.03
C ILE A 31 -4.43 6.35 -3.23
N SER A 32 -5.17 7.45 -3.11
CA SER A 32 -5.97 8.00 -4.20
C SER A 32 -5.38 9.32 -4.69
N PRO A 33 -5.24 9.52 -6.02
CA PRO A 33 -5.41 8.52 -7.09
C PRO A 33 -4.24 7.51 -7.14
N GLU A 34 -4.49 6.28 -7.61
CA GLU A 34 -3.49 5.18 -7.60
C GLU A 34 -2.43 5.24 -8.69
N SER A 35 -2.76 5.80 -9.86
CA SER A 35 -1.84 5.90 -11.00
C SER A 35 -1.95 7.29 -11.66
N PRO A 36 -1.52 8.35 -10.94
CA PRO A 36 -1.64 9.71 -11.45
C PRO A 36 -0.63 10.00 -12.56
N VAL A 37 -1.16 10.56 -13.65
CA VAL A 37 -0.37 11.28 -14.65
C VAL A 37 -0.73 12.75 -14.54
N VAL A 38 0.26 13.59 -14.21
CA VAL A 38 0.07 15.02 -13.90
C VAL A 38 0.88 15.88 -14.85
N GLN A 39 0.42 17.10 -15.10
CA GLN A 39 1.17 18.05 -15.92
C GLN A 39 2.41 18.54 -15.16
N LEU A 40 3.53 18.71 -15.87
CA LEU A 40 4.70 19.40 -15.31
C LEU A 40 4.33 20.79 -14.77
N HIS A 41 4.90 21.17 -13.62
CA HIS A 41 4.64 22.42 -12.89
C HIS A 41 3.21 22.58 -12.37
N SER A 42 2.44 21.48 -12.31
CA SER A 42 1.11 21.48 -11.70
C SER A 42 1.14 21.09 -10.22
N ASN A 43 0.00 21.27 -9.57
CA ASN A 43 -0.21 20.85 -8.20
C ASN A 43 -0.90 19.48 -8.17
N PHE A 44 -0.47 18.63 -7.26
CA PHE A 44 -1.03 17.30 -7.08
C PHE A 44 -1.25 17.00 -5.61
N THR A 45 -2.46 16.55 -5.27
CA THR A 45 -2.79 16.13 -3.91
C THR A 45 -3.03 14.63 -3.90
N ALA A 46 -2.29 13.93 -3.04
CA ALA A 46 -2.48 12.52 -2.77
C ALA A 46 -3.19 12.34 -1.43
N VAL A 47 -4.08 11.34 -1.35
CA VAL A 47 -4.79 10.98 -0.12
C VAL A 47 -4.52 9.52 0.20
N CYS A 48 -4.01 9.23 1.39
CA CYS A 48 -3.88 7.87 1.90
C CYS A 48 -5.05 7.56 2.82
N VAL A 49 -5.71 6.43 2.60
CA VAL A 49 -6.86 5.96 3.39
C VAL A 49 -6.52 4.61 4.01
N LEU A 50 -6.58 4.53 5.34
CA LEU A 50 -6.39 3.29 6.09
C LEU A 50 -7.73 2.53 6.17
N LYS A 51 -7.67 1.19 6.04
CA LYS A 51 -8.82 0.32 6.33
C LYS A 51 -8.98 0.12 7.83
N GLU A 52 -10.22 -0.04 8.29
CA GLU A 52 -10.54 -0.22 9.72
C GLU A 52 -9.81 -1.43 10.32
N LYS A 53 -9.80 -2.58 9.62
CA LYS A 53 -9.08 -3.79 10.06
C LYS A 53 -7.60 -3.52 10.35
N CYS A 54 -6.95 -2.64 9.57
CA CYS A 54 -5.56 -2.29 9.77
C CYS A 54 -5.38 -1.37 10.98
N MET A 55 -6.24 -0.36 11.13
CA MET A 55 -6.25 0.53 12.29
C MET A 55 -6.46 -0.23 13.59
N ASP A 56 -7.38 -1.21 13.59
CA ASP A 56 -7.67 -2.03 14.76
C ASP A 56 -6.50 -2.97 15.11
N TYR A 57 -5.88 -3.59 14.11
CA TYR A 57 -4.76 -4.52 14.30
C TYR A 57 -3.50 -3.83 14.82
N PHE A 58 -3.15 -2.66 14.27
CA PHE A 58 -1.95 -1.92 14.67
C PHE A 58 -2.21 -0.85 15.75
N HIS A 59 -3.47 -0.66 16.15
CA HIS A 59 -3.91 0.41 17.07
C HIS A 59 -3.48 1.81 16.62
N VAL A 60 -3.65 2.10 15.33
CA VAL A 60 -3.26 3.38 14.70
C VAL A 60 -4.46 4.09 14.08
N ASN A 61 -4.27 5.34 13.68
CA ASN A 61 -5.21 6.14 12.89
C ASN A 61 -4.44 7.08 11.94
N ALA A 62 -5.12 7.98 11.24
CA ALA A 62 -4.51 8.89 10.27
C ALA A 62 -3.35 9.74 10.84
N ASN A 63 -3.34 10.05 12.15
CA ASN A 63 -2.26 10.81 12.79
C ASN A 63 -0.93 10.07 12.86
N TYR A 64 -0.96 8.74 12.68
CA TYR A 64 0.21 7.87 12.67
C TYR A 64 0.75 7.65 11.26
N ILE A 65 0.10 8.23 10.24
CA ILE A 65 0.57 8.14 8.86
C ILE A 65 1.87 8.95 8.71
N VAL A 66 2.83 8.36 8.02
CA VAL A 66 4.10 8.95 7.63
C VAL A 66 4.24 8.85 6.11
N TRP A 67 4.33 10.01 5.46
CA TRP A 67 4.51 10.10 4.02
C TRP A 67 5.99 10.14 3.67
N LYS A 68 6.38 9.41 2.63
CA LYS A 68 7.73 9.47 2.07
C LYS A 68 7.73 9.62 0.56
N THR A 69 8.65 10.44 0.05
CA THR A 69 8.97 10.57 -1.36
C THR A 69 10.39 10.10 -1.62
N ASN A 70 10.60 9.17 -2.56
CA ASN A 70 11.93 8.66 -2.91
C ASN A 70 12.76 8.28 -1.67
N HIS A 71 12.12 7.62 -0.69
CA HIS A 71 12.67 7.24 0.63
C HIS A 71 12.89 8.36 1.66
N PHE A 72 12.69 9.63 1.30
CA PHE A 72 12.78 10.75 2.23
C PHE A 72 11.43 11.04 2.88
N THR A 73 11.44 11.24 4.20
CA THR A 73 10.23 11.59 4.95
C THR A 73 9.79 13.02 4.64
N ILE A 74 8.53 13.16 4.23
CA ILE A 74 7.91 14.47 4.06
C ILE A 74 7.67 15.07 5.47
N PRO A 75 7.99 16.34 5.71
CA PRO A 75 7.74 16.98 7.01
C PRO A 75 6.26 16.95 7.41
N LYS A 76 5.96 16.69 8.69
CA LYS A 76 4.57 16.53 9.18
C LYS A 76 3.73 17.81 9.02
N GLU A 77 4.38 18.96 8.94
CA GLU A 77 3.75 20.27 8.75
C GLU A 77 3.06 20.38 7.39
N GLN A 78 3.44 19.54 6.42
CA GLN A 78 2.84 19.48 5.09
C GLN A 78 1.66 18.50 5.01
N TYR A 79 1.36 17.79 6.10
CA TYR A 79 0.29 16.80 6.11
C TYR A 79 -1.01 17.50 6.45
N THR A 80 -2.09 17.08 5.80
CA THR A 80 -3.44 17.48 6.17
C THR A 80 -4.23 16.23 6.55
N ILE A 81 -4.53 16.09 7.83
CA ILE A 81 -5.41 15.03 8.35
C ILE A 81 -6.84 15.40 7.96
N ILE A 82 -7.43 14.64 7.02
CA ILE A 82 -8.78 14.90 6.52
C ILE A 82 -9.82 14.39 7.52
N ASN A 83 -9.60 13.19 8.05
CA ASN A 83 -10.48 12.54 9.02
C ASN A 83 -9.69 11.49 9.82
N ARG A 84 -10.39 10.64 10.60
CA ARG A 84 -9.76 9.58 11.42
C ARG A 84 -8.96 8.57 10.59
N THR A 85 -9.34 8.31 9.35
CA THR A 85 -8.77 7.23 8.52
C THR A 85 -7.88 7.74 7.39
N ALA A 86 -7.96 9.03 7.05
CA ALA A 86 -7.34 9.60 5.87
C ALA A 86 -6.44 10.81 6.19
N SER A 87 -5.26 10.80 5.56
CA SER A 87 -4.30 11.89 5.54
C SER A 87 -3.99 12.25 4.09
N SER A 88 -3.62 13.50 3.83
CA SER A 88 -3.26 13.99 2.50
C SER A 88 -2.00 14.82 2.51
N VAL A 89 -1.33 14.84 1.37
CA VAL A 89 -0.17 15.69 1.09
C VAL A 89 -0.35 16.33 -0.28
N THR A 90 0.03 17.60 -0.38
CA THR A 90 -0.06 18.36 -1.63
C THR A 90 1.34 18.74 -2.09
N PHE A 91 1.69 18.29 -3.29
CA PHE A 91 2.87 18.69 -4.02
C PHE A 91 2.52 19.90 -4.87
N THR A 92 3.27 20.98 -4.69
CA THR A 92 3.17 22.16 -5.54
C THR A 92 4.30 22.15 -6.55
N ASP A 93 4.04 22.59 -7.78
CA ASP A 93 5.05 22.76 -8.82
C ASP A 93 5.87 21.48 -9.09
N ILE A 94 5.21 20.41 -9.54
CA ILE A 94 5.89 19.14 -9.83
C ILE A 94 6.88 19.31 -10.99
N ALA A 95 8.17 19.30 -10.66
CA ALA A 95 9.27 19.41 -11.63
C ALA A 95 9.93 18.06 -11.98
N SER A 96 9.68 16.99 -11.19
CA SER A 96 10.25 15.66 -11.45
C SER A 96 9.32 14.80 -12.31
N LEU A 97 9.88 14.14 -13.32
CA LEU A 97 9.18 13.21 -14.22
C LEU A 97 8.61 11.98 -13.49
N ASN A 98 9.27 11.53 -12.43
CA ASN A 98 8.88 10.37 -11.67
C ASN A 98 9.12 10.62 -10.17
N ILE A 99 8.07 10.45 -9.36
CA ILE A 99 8.12 10.57 -7.91
C ILE A 99 7.51 9.31 -7.30
N GLN A 100 8.31 8.55 -6.54
CA GLN A 100 7.79 7.43 -5.77
C GLN A 100 7.22 7.95 -4.44
N LEU A 101 5.90 7.89 -4.28
CA LEU A 101 5.20 8.29 -3.07
C LEU A 101 4.76 7.05 -2.29
N THR A 102 5.05 7.02 -0.99
CA THR A 102 4.60 5.94 -0.11
C THR A 102 3.88 6.49 1.10
N CYS A 103 2.81 5.79 1.48
CA CYS A 103 2.11 5.96 2.73
C CYS A 103 2.55 4.84 3.67
N ASN A 104 3.01 5.22 4.85
CA ASN A 104 3.46 4.30 5.90
C ASN A 104 2.70 4.62 7.19
N ILE A 105 2.68 3.70 8.14
CA ILE A 105 2.16 3.93 9.50
C ILE A 105 3.27 3.72 10.51
N LEU A 106 3.28 4.56 11.54
CA LEU A 106 4.18 4.41 12.68
C LEU A 106 3.48 3.59 13.77
N THR A 107 3.94 2.36 13.99
CA THR A 107 3.37 1.46 15.01
C THR A 107 4.10 1.59 16.34
N PHE A 108 3.65 0.84 17.36
CA PHE A 108 4.34 0.77 18.65
C PHE A 108 5.84 0.45 18.47
N GLY A 109 6.69 1.10 19.27
CA GLY A 109 8.15 0.99 19.15
C GLY A 109 8.76 1.83 18.02
N GLN A 110 8.01 2.77 17.45
CA GLN A 110 8.47 3.65 16.35
C GLN A 110 8.89 2.88 15.08
N LEU A 111 8.28 1.71 14.86
CA LEU A 111 8.50 0.92 13.66
C LEU A 111 7.59 1.44 12.54
N GLU A 112 8.18 1.75 11.39
CA GLU A 112 7.43 2.15 10.21
C GLU A 112 7.03 0.91 9.41
N GLN A 113 5.72 0.78 9.14
CA GLN A 113 5.17 -0.25 8.27
C GLN A 113 4.66 0.38 6.98
N ASN A 114 5.01 -0.22 5.84
CA ASN A 114 4.51 0.24 4.56
C ASN A 114 3.04 -0.15 4.40
N VAL A 115 2.19 0.85 4.08
CA VAL A 115 0.77 0.62 3.82
C VAL A 115 0.52 0.45 2.34
N TYR A 116 0.98 1.42 1.54
CA TYR A 116 0.80 1.45 0.10
C TYR A 116 1.82 2.39 -0.55
N GLY A 117 2.10 2.17 -1.83
CA GLY A 117 3.01 3.02 -2.61
C GLY A 117 2.49 3.21 -4.02
N ILE A 118 2.70 4.40 -4.56
CA ILE A 118 2.35 4.76 -5.94
C ILE A 118 3.52 5.48 -6.60
N THR A 119 3.48 5.56 -7.92
CA THR A 119 4.40 6.36 -8.71
C THR A 119 3.61 7.47 -9.39
N ILE A 120 4.01 8.71 -9.14
CA ILE A 120 3.48 9.88 -9.83
C ILE A 120 4.33 10.11 -11.06
N ILE A 121 3.69 10.13 -12.23
CA ILE A 121 4.34 10.37 -13.52
C ILE A 121 3.96 11.79 -13.96
N SER A 122 4.95 12.61 -14.33
CA SER A 122 4.69 13.91 -14.94
C SER A 122 5.18 13.95 -16.39
N GLY A 123 4.42 14.66 -17.23
CA GLY A 123 4.66 14.79 -18.67
C GLY A 123 3.93 15.97 -19.30
#